data_AF-A0AAF0VI72-F1
#
_entry.id   AF-A0AAF0VI72-F1
#
_cell.length_a   1.000
_cell.length_b   1.000
_cell.length_c   1.000
_cell.angle_alpha   90.00
_cell.angle_beta   90.00
_cell.angle_gamma   90.00
#
_symmetry.space_group_name_H-M   'P 1'
#
loop_
_entity.id
_entity.type
_entity.pdbx_description
1 polymer ?
#
loop_
_entity_poly.entity_id
_entity_poly.type
_entity_poly.pdbx_seq_one_letter_code
_entity_poly.pdbx_strand_id
1 'polypeptide(L)'
;MTGNAGPLNELAAELSRIDPTFSYFALTLTATPTGELRMTTQTEFAGPGSKPMWEMRRASEVDARNMLGLWHDMGESAVVVNSEASLAVFLRIGGNAIIEKSIFSNWFGRLMEPEECVPSRVGEGVRSRESVEGHAMVKHAPTKKLRMDVLRRDNFRCRACGRSPDNYVDIELHVHHVLPWGQGGMTERSNLLTLCSTCHTGLDPHFEIRLLEKVPDGIIHPSVFEGIGDDFRAGVQHYRGLVADNAEGRRSKRAN
;
A
#
# COMPACT_ATOMS: atom_id res chain seq x y z
N MET A 1 -44.93 -9.89 23.25
CA MET A 1 -44.39 -11.04 22.50
C MET A 1 -43.02 -10.64 21.99
N THR A 2 -41.97 -10.88 22.78
CA THR A 2 -40.59 -10.63 22.39
C THR A 2 -40.15 -11.79 21.51
N GLY A 3 -40.18 -11.59 20.18
CA GLY A 3 -39.64 -12.56 19.24
C GLY A 3 -38.17 -12.77 19.56
N ASN A 4 -37.81 -13.98 19.98
CA ASN A 4 -36.42 -14.37 20.22
C ASN A 4 -35.67 -14.17 18.90
N ALA A 5 -34.75 -13.21 18.84
CA ALA A 5 -33.94 -12.98 17.66
C ALA A 5 -33.14 -14.28 17.43
N GLY A 6 -33.34 -14.93 16.29
CA GLY A 6 -32.61 -16.17 16.00
C GLY A 6 -31.08 -15.94 15.95
N PRO A 7 -30.26 -17.00 16.02
CA PRO A 7 -28.79 -16.89 16.08
C PRO A 7 -28.17 -16.04 14.95
N LEU A 8 -28.79 -16.02 13.77
CA LEU A 8 -28.35 -15.20 12.64
C LEU A 8 -28.60 -13.70 12.84
N ASN A 9 -29.70 -13.33 13.50
CA ASN A 9 -30.01 -11.92 13.80
C ASN A 9 -29.08 -11.37 14.89
N GLU A 10 -28.73 -12.21 15.86
CA GLU A 10 -27.75 -11.85 16.89
C GLU A 10 -26.36 -11.62 16.28
N LEU A 11 -25.92 -12.51 15.39
CA LEU A 11 -24.66 -12.36 14.66
C LEU A 11 -24.67 -11.12 13.75
N ALA A 12 -25.78 -10.86 13.05
CA ALA A 12 -25.91 -9.66 12.21
C ALA A 12 -25.82 -8.36 13.04
N ALA A 13 -26.44 -8.34 14.23
CA ALA A 13 -26.32 -7.20 15.14
C ALA A 13 -24.88 -7.04 15.66
N GLU A 14 -24.20 -8.15 15.99
CA GLU A 14 -22.81 -8.15 16.44
C GLU A 14 -21.86 -7.52 15.42
N LEU A 15 -22.03 -7.78 14.13
CA LEU A 15 -21.19 -7.26 13.04
C LEU A 15 -21.19 -5.72 12.92
N SER A 16 -22.01 -5.02 13.70
CA SER A 16 -22.08 -3.55 13.76
C SER A 16 -21.85 -2.99 15.16
N ARG A 17 -21.70 -3.84 16.18
CA ARG A 17 -21.70 -3.44 17.58
C ARG A 17 -20.28 -3.28 18.10
N ILE A 18 -19.89 -2.06 18.44
CA ILE A 18 -18.67 -1.81 19.21
C ILE A 18 -18.95 -2.04 20.69
N ASP A 19 -18.19 -2.92 21.32
CA ASP A 19 -18.09 -3.04 22.77
C ASP A 19 -17.07 -2.02 23.31
N PRO A 20 -17.46 -1.07 24.19
CA PRO A 20 -16.57 -0.04 24.71
C PRO A 20 -15.51 -0.56 25.70
N THR A 21 -15.62 -1.81 26.14
CA THR A 21 -14.64 -2.45 27.04
C THR A 21 -13.47 -3.08 26.30
N PHE A 22 -13.57 -3.19 24.97
CA PHE A 22 -12.56 -3.80 24.13
C PHE A 22 -11.63 -2.77 23.47
N SER A 23 -10.38 -3.20 23.27
CA SER A 23 -9.44 -2.55 22.35
C SER A 23 -9.59 -3.16 20.96
N TYR A 24 -9.41 -2.34 19.93
CA TYR A 24 -9.62 -2.75 18.55
C TYR A 24 -8.46 -2.41 17.64
N PHE A 25 -8.33 -3.21 16.58
CA PHE A 25 -7.44 -3.00 15.46
C PHE A 25 -8.26 -2.91 14.17
N ALA A 26 -7.78 -2.15 13.20
CA ALA A 26 -8.38 -2.07 11.88
C ALA A 26 -7.65 -3.00 10.91
N LEU A 27 -8.38 -3.86 10.20
CA LEU A 27 -7.83 -4.74 9.18
C LEU A 27 -8.63 -4.61 7.88
N THR A 28 -7.94 -4.57 6.76
CA THR A 28 -8.53 -4.61 5.43
C THR A 28 -8.05 -5.83 4.69
N LEU A 29 -8.98 -6.62 4.12
CA LEU A 29 -8.69 -7.85 3.40
C LEU A 29 -9.26 -7.79 1.98
N THR A 30 -8.38 -7.79 0.98
CA THR A 30 -8.74 -7.72 -0.44
C THR A 30 -7.90 -8.72 -1.25
N ALA A 31 -8.09 -8.78 -2.57
CA ALA A 31 -7.23 -9.52 -3.46
C ALA A 31 -6.95 -8.75 -4.75
N THR A 32 -5.80 -8.97 -5.35
CA THR A 32 -5.47 -8.43 -6.68
C THR A 32 -6.28 -9.14 -7.77
N PRO A 33 -6.35 -8.57 -8.99
CA PRO A 33 -6.92 -9.27 -10.15
C PRO A 33 -6.22 -10.60 -10.50
N THR A 34 -4.96 -10.78 -10.09
CA THR A 34 -4.19 -12.01 -10.28
C THR A 34 -4.43 -13.05 -9.18
N GLY A 35 -5.27 -12.74 -8.19
CA GLY A 35 -5.64 -13.64 -7.11
C GLY A 35 -4.72 -13.62 -5.89
N GLU A 36 -3.82 -12.65 -5.79
CA GLU A 36 -2.95 -12.46 -4.63
C GLU A 36 -3.72 -11.79 -3.49
N LEU A 37 -3.68 -12.38 -2.29
CA LEU A 37 -4.33 -11.80 -1.11
C LEU A 37 -3.57 -10.58 -0.61
N ARG A 38 -4.31 -9.52 -0.28
CA ARG A 38 -3.77 -8.29 0.32
C ARG A 38 -4.41 -8.06 1.66
N MET A 39 -3.56 -7.92 2.68
CA MET A 39 -3.95 -7.63 4.04
C MET A 39 -3.24 -6.36 4.50
N THR A 40 -3.99 -5.34 4.89
CA THR A 40 -3.44 -4.07 5.38
C THR A 40 -4.07 -3.69 6.72
N THR A 41 -3.33 -2.96 7.55
CA THR A 41 -3.74 -2.53 8.89
C THR A 41 -3.27 -1.11 9.15
N GLN A 42 -3.91 -0.44 10.09
CA GLN A 42 -3.33 0.77 10.67
C GLN A 42 -2.10 0.41 11.49
N THR A 43 -1.07 1.26 11.45
CA THR A 43 0.21 1.00 12.09
C THR A 43 0.73 2.19 12.87
N GLU A 44 1.48 1.91 13.91
CA GLU A 44 2.23 2.87 14.70
C GLU A 44 3.74 2.74 14.46
N PHE A 45 4.47 3.81 14.75
CA PHE A 45 5.92 3.81 14.72
C PHE A 45 6.47 2.96 15.87
N ALA A 46 7.24 1.93 15.53
CA ALA A 46 7.87 1.00 16.46
C ALA A 46 9.37 1.25 16.64
N GLY A 47 9.97 2.17 15.88
CA GLY A 47 11.38 2.53 15.97
C GLY A 47 11.99 2.90 14.62
N PRO A 48 13.22 3.42 14.59
CA PRO A 48 13.93 3.66 13.34
C PRO A 48 14.27 2.34 12.63
N GLY A 49 14.20 2.34 11.30
CA GLY A 49 14.64 1.22 10.47
C GLY A 49 16.15 1.19 10.25
N SER A 50 16.62 0.28 9.38
CA SER A 50 18.05 0.10 9.11
C SER A 50 18.72 1.22 8.29
N LYS A 51 17.95 2.15 7.73
CA LYS A 51 18.43 3.27 6.89
C LYS A 51 17.74 4.58 7.25
N PRO A 52 18.30 5.74 6.85
CA PRO A 52 17.61 7.02 6.96
C PRO A 52 16.23 6.97 6.32
N MET A 53 15.23 7.56 6.98
CA MET A 53 13.82 7.59 6.57
C MET A 53 13.11 6.21 6.55
N TRP A 54 13.77 5.13 6.93
CA TRP A 54 13.13 3.83 7.10
C TRP A 54 12.59 3.71 8.52
N GLU A 55 11.50 2.98 8.68
CA GLU A 55 10.78 2.90 9.95
C GLU A 55 10.46 1.44 10.26
N MET A 56 10.62 1.05 11.51
CA MET A 56 9.96 -0.14 12.04
C MET A 56 8.53 0.24 12.38
N ARG A 57 7.55 -0.53 11.92
CA ARG A 57 6.13 -0.30 12.21
C ARG A 57 5.43 -1.60 12.59
N ARG A 58 4.38 -1.47 13.39
CA ARG A 58 3.52 -2.60 13.79
C ARG A 58 2.07 -2.14 13.84
N ALA A 59 1.14 -3.09 13.86
CA ALA A 59 -0.28 -2.81 14.00
C ALA A 59 -0.56 -1.95 15.23
N SER A 60 -1.40 -0.93 15.06
CA SER A 60 -1.80 -0.01 16.14
C SER A 60 -3.26 -0.22 16.54
N GLU A 61 -3.55 -0.03 17.82
CA GLU A 61 -4.93 0.10 18.28
C GLU A 61 -5.58 1.33 17.64
N VAL A 62 -6.87 1.24 17.33
CA VAL A 62 -7.65 2.31 16.69
C VAL A 62 -8.85 2.67 17.55
N ASP A 63 -9.29 3.92 17.46
CA ASP A 63 -10.64 4.28 17.88
C ASP A 63 -11.64 3.70 16.87
N ALA A 64 -12.35 2.65 17.31
CA ALA A 64 -13.30 1.92 16.47
C ALA A 64 -14.39 2.83 15.88
N ARG A 65 -14.92 3.80 16.64
CA ARG A 65 -16.00 4.67 16.17
C ARG A 65 -15.51 5.63 15.10
N ASN A 66 -14.34 6.24 15.34
CA ASN A 66 -13.74 7.15 14.38
C ASN A 66 -13.37 6.41 13.09
N MET A 67 -12.78 5.22 13.19
CA MET A 67 -12.40 4.43 12.02
C MET A 67 -13.61 4.00 11.18
N LEU A 68 -14.69 3.51 11.82
CA LEU A 68 -15.94 3.21 11.12
C LEU A 68 -16.54 4.46 10.46
N GLY A 69 -16.49 5.61 11.12
CA GLY A 69 -16.94 6.89 10.56
C GLY A 69 -16.15 7.28 9.31
N LEU A 70 -14.82 7.17 9.35
CA LEU A 70 -13.96 7.47 8.20
C LEU A 70 -14.27 6.56 7.00
N TRP A 71 -14.38 5.25 7.21
CA TRP A 71 -14.77 4.34 6.13
C TRP A 71 -16.16 4.64 5.59
N HIS A 72 -17.12 4.97 6.45
CA HIS A 72 -18.46 5.35 6.04
C HIS A 72 -18.45 6.61 5.16
N ASP A 73 -17.71 7.65 5.54
CA ASP A 73 -17.59 8.89 4.79
C ASP A 73 -16.92 8.66 3.41
N MET A 74 -16.04 7.66 3.29
CA MET A 74 -15.46 7.21 2.02
C MET A 74 -16.41 6.31 1.20
N GLY A 75 -17.60 5.98 1.71
CA GLY A 75 -18.55 5.07 1.06
C GLY A 75 -18.11 3.60 1.10
N GLU A 76 -17.29 3.24 2.08
CA GLU A 76 -16.80 1.88 2.32
C GLU A 76 -17.55 1.23 3.50
N SER A 77 -17.84 -0.06 3.36
CA SER A 77 -18.47 -0.86 4.43
C SER A 77 -17.43 -1.58 5.25
N ALA A 78 -17.65 -1.64 6.56
CA ALA A 78 -16.84 -2.43 7.48
C ALA A 78 -17.71 -3.30 8.39
N VAL A 79 -17.13 -4.35 8.94
CA VAL A 79 -17.74 -5.17 10.00
C VAL A 79 -16.98 -5.06 11.31
N VAL A 80 -17.68 -5.23 12.42
CA VAL A 80 -17.07 -5.38 13.75
C VAL A 80 -16.94 -6.87 14.08
N VAL A 81 -15.76 -7.28 14.54
CA VAL A 81 -15.42 -8.66 14.87
C VAL A 81 -15.13 -8.74 16.37
N ASN A 82 -16.09 -9.28 17.11
CA ASN A 82 -16.04 -9.46 18.57
C ASN A 82 -16.03 -10.94 18.98
N SER A 83 -16.13 -11.86 18.03
CA SER A 83 -16.13 -13.30 18.27
C SER A 83 -15.55 -14.05 17.08
N GLU A 84 -15.20 -15.32 17.30
CA GLU A 84 -14.79 -16.23 16.22
C GLU A 84 -15.88 -16.39 15.14
N ALA A 85 -17.16 -16.27 15.52
CA ALA A 85 -18.26 -16.34 14.57
C ALA A 85 -18.30 -15.11 13.64
N SER A 86 -18.13 -13.90 14.17
CA SER A 86 -18.03 -12.69 13.36
C SER A 86 -16.73 -12.64 12.54
N LEU A 87 -15.63 -13.21 13.07
CA LEU A 87 -14.39 -13.38 12.30
C LEU A 87 -14.59 -14.29 11.09
N ALA A 88 -15.28 -15.42 11.27
CA ALA A 88 -15.57 -16.35 10.18
C ALA A 88 -16.40 -15.70 9.07
N VAL A 89 -17.34 -14.81 9.43
CA VAL A 89 -18.07 -13.98 8.45
C VAL A 89 -17.11 -13.07 7.72
N PHE A 90 -16.29 -12.29 8.44
CA PHE A 90 -15.32 -11.37 7.86
C PHE A 90 -14.40 -12.07 6.84
N LEU A 91 -13.80 -13.20 7.21
CA LEU A 91 -12.94 -13.98 6.32
C LEU A 91 -13.69 -14.52 5.09
N ARG A 92 -15.02 -14.64 5.11
CA ARG A 92 -15.80 -15.06 3.94
C ARG A 92 -16.08 -13.91 2.97
N ILE A 93 -16.22 -12.69 3.49
CA ILE A 93 -16.67 -11.52 2.74
C ILE A 93 -15.55 -10.54 2.39
N GLY A 94 -14.43 -10.55 3.11
CA GLY A 94 -13.34 -9.57 2.97
C GLY A 94 -13.79 -8.13 3.25
N GLY A 95 -12.99 -7.16 2.81
CA GLY A 95 -13.22 -5.73 3.03
C GLY A 95 -12.62 -5.23 4.33
N ASN A 96 -13.25 -4.23 4.93
CA ASN A 96 -12.78 -3.58 6.14
C ASN A 96 -13.36 -4.27 7.39
N ALA A 97 -12.56 -4.38 8.43
CA ALA A 97 -12.99 -4.87 9.73
C ALA A 97 -12.35 -4.09 10.88
N ILE A 98 -13.13 -3.92 11.93
CA ILE A 98 -12.69 -3.55 13.27
C ILE A 98 -12.66 -4.82 14.10
N ILE A 99 -11.49 -5.26 14.55
CA ILE A 99 -11.27 -6.56 15.17
C ILE A 99 -10.82 -6.37 16.61
N GLU A 100 -11.53 -7.02 17.53
CA GLU A 100 -11.17 -7.05 18.95
C GLU A 100 -9.74 -7.60 19.14
N LYS A 101 -8.99 -7.02 20.08
CA LYS A 101 -7.57 -7.26 20.29
C LYS A 101 -7.19 -8.72 20.50
N SER A 102 -7.92 -9.47 21.31
CA SER A 102 -7.62 -10.89 21.59
C SER A 102 -7.76 -11.75 20.33
N ILE A 103 -8.80 -11.50 19.53
CA ILE A 103 -8.98 -12.16 18.23
C ILE A 103 -7.87 -11.73 17.27
N PHE A 104 -7.58 -10.43 17.22
CA PHE A 104 -6.54 -9.89 16.34
C PHE A 104 -5.16 -10.49 16.66
N SER A 105 -4.77 -10.56 17.94
CA SER A 105 -3.49 -11.12 18.32
C SER A 105 -3.40 -12.62 18.05
N ASN A 106 -4.50 -13.36 18.23
CA ASN A 106 -4.53 -14.80 18.00
C ASN A 106 -4.41 -15.16 16.51
N TRP A 107 -5.11 -14.44 15.64
CA TRP A 107 -5.17 -14.75 14.20
C TRP A 107 -4.17 -13.99 13.35
N PHE A 108 -3.83 -12.76 13.75
CA PHE A 108 -3.00 -11.82 12.99
C PHE A 108 -1.79 -11.31 13.79
N GLY A 109 -1.36 -12.06 14.82
CA GLY A 109 -0.27 -11.66 15.71
C GLY A 109 1.03 -11.26 15.01
N ARG A 110 1.33 -11.83 13.83
CA ARG A 110 2.47 -11.40 13.00
C ARG A 110 2.45 -9.90 12.69
N LEU A 111 1.27 -9.30 12.49
CA LEU A 111 1.13 -7.86 12.22
C LEU A 111 1.44 -6.99 13.44
N MET A 112 1.39 -7.55 14.65
CA MET A 112 1.73 -6.85 15.88
C MET A 112 3.24 -6.81 16.14
N GLU A 113 4.01 -7.63 15.43
CA GLU A 113 5.46 -7.60 15.50
C GLU A 113 6.03 -6.45 14.65
N PRO A 114 7.09 -5.77 15.11
CA PRO A 114 7.73 -4.73 14.32
C PRO A 114 8.26 -5.26 12.97
N GLU A 115 7.78 -4.66 11.89
CA GLU A 115 8.21 -4.90 10.51
C GLU A 115 8.95 -3.68 9.95
N GLU A 116 10.01 -3.92 9.18
CA GLU A 116 10.72 -2.84 8.50
C GLU A 116 9.92 -2.32 7.30
N CYS A 117 9.62 -1.03 7.33
CA CYS A 117 8.93 -0.29 6.28
C CYS A 117 9.88 0.73 5.64
N VAL A 118 9.69 0.93 4.35
CA VAL A 118 10.44 1.91 3.55
C VAL A 118 9.52 3.06 3.13
N PRO A 119 10.06 4.25 2.83
CA PRO A 119 9.30 5.31 2.22
C PRO A 119 8.54 4.81 0.98
N SER A 120 7.26 5.15 0.89
CA SER A 120 6.48 4.96 -0.33
C SER A 120 6.66 6.17 -1.26
N ARG A 121 5.80 6.29 -2.28
CA ARG A 121 5.72 7.52 -3.09
C ARG A 121 5.32 8.70 -2.21
N VAL A 122 5.60 9.92 -2.65
CA VAL A 122 5.25 11.12 -1.87
C VAL A 122 3.74 11.16 -1.65
N GLY A 123 3.36 11.38 -0.39
CA GLY A 123 1.96 11.39 0.05
C GLY A 123 1.41 10.03 0.48
N GLU A 124 2.06 8.92 0.14
CA GLU A 124 1.61 7.56 0.50
C GLU A 124 2.22 7.06 1.83
N GLY A 125 3.05 7.87 2.51
CA GLY A 125 3.68 7.50 3.77
C GLY A 125 4.75 6.42 3.60
N VAL A 126 4.55 5.27 4.24
CA VAL A 126 5.48 4.14 4.20
C VAL A 126 4.78 2.86 3.79
N ARG A 127 5.55 1.89 3.28
CA ARG A 127 5.08 0.56 2.92
C ARG A 127 6.02 -0.50 3.45
N SER A 128 5.50 -1.71 3.67
CA SER A 128 6.30 -2.89 4.03
C SER A 128 7.48 -3.05 3.08
N ARG A 129 8.66 -3.40 3.61
CA ARG A 129 9.82 -3.76 2.79
C ARG A 129 9.54 -5.01 1.95
N GLU A 130 8.75 -5.96 2.46
CA GLU A 130 8.38 -7.19 1.74
C GLU A 130 7.53 -6.91 0.51
N SER A 131 6.71 -5.84 0.52
CA SER A 131 5.86 -5.46 -0.61
C SER A 131 6.58 -4.73 -1.74
N VAL A 132 7.85 -4.39 -1.56
CA VAL A 132 8.64 -3.70 -2.59
C VAL A 132 9.14 -4.72 -3.62
N GLU A 133 8.58 -4.65 -4.82
CA GLU A 133 8.98 -5.50 -5.94
C GLU A 133 10.48 -5.32 -6.29
N GLY A 134 11.27 -6.35 -5.96
CA GLY A 134 12.67 -6.42 -6.33
C GLY A 134 13.60 -5.64 -5.39
N HIS A 135 14.55 -6.39 -4.83
CA HIS A 135 15.68 -5.91 -4.00
C HIS A 135 16.53 -4.76 -4.60
N ALA A 136 16.26 -4.35 -5.84
CA ALA A 136 16.91 -3.23 -6.51
C ALA A 136 16.43 -1.87 -6.00
N MET A 137 15.14 -1.72 -5.65
CA MET A 137 14.56 -0.42 -5.25
C MET A 137 15.12 0.07 -3.91
N VAL A 138 15.55 -0.86 -3.06
CA VAL A 138 16.17 -0.61 -1.74
C VAL A 138 17.68 -0.32 -1.80
N LYS A 139 18.26 -0.25 -3.00
CA LYS A 139 19.66 0.14 -3.24
C LYS A 139 19.71 1.54 -3.82
N HIS A 140 20.70 2.33 -3.41
CA HIS A 140 20.88 3.69 -3.94
C HIS A 140 21.16 3.69 -5.45
N ALA A 141 22.02 2.79 -5.94
CA ALA A 141 22.35 2.70 -7.35
C ALA A 141 21.26 1.94 -8.14
N PRO A 142 20.71 2.51 -9.23
CA PRO A 142 19.77 1.80 -10.09
C PRO A 142 20.46 0.64 -10.82
N THR A 143 19.71 -0.43 -11.08
CA THR A 143 20.21 -1.52 -11.94
C THR A 143 20.40 -1.03 -13.37
N LYS A 144 21.24 -1.72 -14.15
CA LYS A 144 21.43 -1.40 -15.58
C LYS A 144 20.11 -1.41 -16.36
N LYS A 145 19.21 -2.35 -16.04
CA LYS A 145 17.87 -2.45 -16.63
C LYS A 145 17.04 -1.20 -16.30
N LEU A 146 16.87 -0.89 -15.01
CA LEU A 146 16.10 0.29 -14.57
C LEU A 146 16.67 1.59 -15.15
N ARG A 147 18.01 1.75 -15.15
CA ARG A 147 18.68 2.89 -15.76
C ARG A 147 18.30 3.05 -17.24
N MET A 148 18.35 1.97 -18.01
CA MET A 148 17.98 2.00 -19.42
C MET A 148 16.48 2.25 -19.63
N ASP A 149 15.63 1.74 -18.75
CA ASP A 149 14.18 1.96 -18.81
C ASP A 149 13.81 3.44 -18.56
N VAL A 150 14.50 4.10 -17.62
CA VAL A 150 14.35 5.55 -17.38
C VAL A 150 14.83 6.36 -18.58
N LEU A 151 16.00 6.04 -19.13
CA LEU A 151 16.54 6.71 -20.33
C LEU A 151 15.58 6.58 -21.52
N ARG A 152 15.03 5.38 -21.76
CA ARG A 152 14.06 5.13 -22.83
C ARG A 152 12.76 5.92 -22.62
N ARG A 153 12.20 5.93 -21.40
CA ARG A 153 11.00 6.72 -21.06
C ARG A 153 11.22 8.20 -21.38
N ASP A 154 12.38 8.70 -21.03
CA ASP A 154 12.72 10.11 -21.19
C ASP A 154 13.21 10.44 -22.61
N ASN A 155 13.05 9.52 -23.57
CA ASN A 155 13.47 9.64 -24.96
C ASN A 155 14.94 10.02 -25.13
N PHE A 156 15.80 9.52 -24.23
CA PHE A 156 17.23 9.84 -24.17
C PHE A 156 17.49 11.36 -24.18
N ARG A 157 16.63 12.12 -23.50
CA ARG A 157 16.69 13.59 -23.40
C ARG A 157 16.78 14.01 -21.95
N CYS A 158 17.58 15.04 -21.69
CA CYS A 158 17.55 15.75 -20.41
C CYS A 158 16.15 16.33 -20.20
N ARG A 159 15.50 15.95 -19.10
CA ARG A 159 14.13 16.38 -18.79
C ARG A 159 14.08 17.81 -18.26
N ALA A 160 15.20 18.35 -17.79
CA ALA A 160 15.31 19.75 -17.40
C ALA A 160 15.41 20.67 -18.63
N CYS A 161 16.37 20.44 -19.52
CA CYS A 161 16.70 21.37 -20.62
C CYS A 161 16.38 20.87 -22.04
N GLY A 162 15.96 19.61 -22.22
CA GLY A 162 15.57 19.03 -23.51
C GLY A 162 16.70 18.53 -24.41
N ARG A 163 17.97 18.77 -24.07
CA ARG A 163 19.13 18.34 -24.88
C ARG A 163 19.27 16.80 -24.92
N SER A 164 19.73 16.26 -26.04
CA SER A 164 20.04 14.83 -26.25
C SER A 164 21.32 14.61 -27.05
N PRO A 165 21.90 13.40 -26.99
CA PRO A 165 23.00 12.97 -27.85
C PRO A 165 22.72 13.10 -29.35
N ASP A 166 21.45 13.11 -29.77
CA ASP A 166 21.09 13.29 -31.20
C ASP A 166 21.47 14.68 -31.73
N ASN A 167 21.45 15.70 -30.86
CA ASN A 167 21.60 17.10 -31.24
C ASN A 167 22.90 17.74 -30.71
N TYR A 168 23.58 17.07 -29.79
CA TYR A 168 24.78 17.58 -29.10
C TYR A 168 25.80 16.44 -28.94
N VAL A 169 27.05 16.71 -29.35
CA VAL A 169 28.14 15.71 -29.35
C VAL A 169 28.82 15.55 -27.98
N ASP A 170 28.62 16.51 -27.08
CA ASP A 170 29.32 16.67 -25.81
C ASP A 170 28.41 16.43 -24.59
N ILE A 171 27.33 15.67 -24.77
CA ILE A 171 26.33 15.45 -23.72
C ILE A 171 26.41 14.04 -23.13
N GLU A 172 26.60 13.98 -21.81
CA GLU A 172 26.43 12.77 -21.02
C GLU A 172 25.11 12.83 -20.24
N LEU A 173 24.36 11.72 -20.25
CA LEU A 173 23.09 11.59 -19.54
C LEU A 173 23.26 10.75 -18.26
N HIS A 174 22.74 11.28 -17.17
CA HIS A 174 22.68 10.67 -15.86
C HIS A 174 21.24 10.39 -15.46
N VAL A 175 21.06 9.40 -14.59
CA VAL A 175 19.77 9.10 -13.98
C VAL A 175 19.84 9.63 -12.56
N HIS A 176 18.90 10.51 -12.23
CA HIS A 176 18.87 11.33 -11.01
C HIS A 176 17.66 10.98 -10.17
N HIS A 177 17.82 10.87 -8.86
CA HIS A 177 16.71 10.76 -7.91
C HIS A 177 16.10 12.13 -7.67
N VAL A 178 14.84 12.32 -8.05
CA VAL A 178 14.17 13.62 -7.91
C VAL A 178 13.88 13.93 -6.44
N LEU A 179 13.41 12.96 -5.66
CA LEU A 179 13.54 12.99 -4.20
C LEU A 179 14.88 12.33 -3.85
N PRO A 180 15.82 13.01 -3.16
CA PRO A 180 17.12 12.43 -2.87
C PRO A 180 17.02 11.17 -2.01
N TRP A 181 17.94 10.22 -2.22
CA TRP A 181 17.99 8.97 -1.46
C TRP A 181 18.04 9.20 0.06
N GLY A 182 18.85 10.17 0.51
CA GLY A 182 18.97 10.53 1.93
C GLY A 182 17.71 11.16 2.53
N GLN A 183 16.76 11.58 1.69
CA GLN A 183 15.47 12.14 2.09
C GLN A 183 14.31 11.16 1.83
N GLY A 184 14.62 9.87 1.65
CA GLY A 184 13.61 8.81 1.47
C GLY A 184 13.26 8.52 0.01
N GLY A 185 13.98 9.08 -0.95
CA GLY A 185 13.77 8.80 -2.36
C GLY A 185 14.21 7.40 -2.79
N MET A 186 13.25 6.50 -3.01
CA MET A 186 13.50 5.13 -3.46
C MET A 186 14.05 5.07 -4.89
N THR A 187 14.78 4.01 -5.22
CA THR A 187 15.36 3.83 -6.57
C THR A 187 14.35 3.13 -7.47
N GLU A 188 13.35 3.88 -7.90
CA GLU A 188 12.24 3.40 -8.71
C GLU A 188 11.95 4.35 -9.87
N ARG A 189 11.35 3.85 -10.95
CA ARG A 189 11.14 4.63 -12.18
C ARG A 189 10.38 5.94 -11.92
N SER A 190 9.41 5.94 -11.01
CA SER A 190 8.64 7.10 -10.54
C SER A 190 9.46 8.14 -9.78
N ASN A 191 10.63 7.80 -9.24
CA ASN A 191 11.52 8.75 -8.55
C ASN A 191 12.79 9.07 -9.35
N LEU A 192 12.97 8.47 -10.53
CA LEU A 192 14.16 8.64 -11.34
C LEU A 192 13.86 9.51 -12.57
N LEU A 193 14.79 10.40 -12.92
CA LEU A 193 14.69 11.30 -14.05
C LEU A 193 16.02 11.38 -14.81
N THR A 194 15.96 11.50 -16.14
CA THR A 194 17.15 11.69 -16.98
C THR A 194 17.56 13.15 -17.00
N LEU A 195 18.80 13.45 -16.61
CA LEU A 195 19.41 14.78 -16.66
C LEU A 195 20.75 14.73 -17.41
N CYS A 196 21.12 15.82 -18.10
CA CYS A 196 22.48 15.95 -18.61
C CYS A 196 23.46 16.31 -17.50
N SER A 197 24.76 16.08 -17.71
CA SER A 197 25.82 16.41 -16.76
C SER A 197 25.74 17.85 -16.24
N THR A 198 25.51 18.83 -17.12
CA THR A 198 25.36 20.25 -16.73
C THR A 198 24.18 20.46 -15.78
N CYS A 199 22.99 19.94 -16.11
CA CYS A 199 21.82 20.09 -15.24
C CYS A 199 21.97 19.29 -13.95
N HIS A 200 22.56 18.09 -14.00
CA HIS A 200 22.74 17.22 -12.85
C HIS A 200 23.68 17.86 -11.80
N THR A 201 24.83 18.37 -12.24
CA THR A 201 25.83 19.00 -11.36
C THR A 201 25.41 20.40 -10.94
N GLY A 202 24.58 21.08 -11.74
CA GLY A 202 24.04 22.40 -11.40
C GLY A 202 22.97 22.38 -10.30
N LEU A 203 22.44 21.21 -9.94
CA LEU A 203 21.52 21.08 -8.80
C LEU A 203 22.33 21.10 -7.51
N ASP A 204 22.22 22.20 -6.76
CA ASP A 204 22.75 22.34 -5.40
C ASP A 204 21.59 22.76 -4.50
N PRO A 205 21.08 21.91 -3.58
CA PRO A 205 21.69 20.71 -2.98
C PRO A 205 21.23 19.37 -3.61
N HIS A 206 21.40 19.17 -4.92
CA HIS A 206 20.92 18.00 -5.65
C HIS A 206 19.39 17.75 -5.54
N PHE A 207 18.61 18.80 -5.28
CA PHE A 207 17.16 18.75 -5.19
C PHE A 207 16.54 20.04 -5.71
N GLU A 208 15.56 19.92 -6.61
CA GLU A 208 14.70 21.02 -7.03
C GLU A 208 13.25 20.54 -7.15
N ILE A 209 12.35 21.21 -6.44
CA ILE A 209 10.93 20.82 -6.38
C ILE A 209 10.27 20.77 -7.77
N ARG A 210 10.69 21.65 -8.70
CA ARG A 210 10.17 21.72 -10.08
C ARG A 210 10.50 20.48 -10.92
N LEU A 211 11.46 19.67 -10.51
CA LEU A 211 11.77 18.42 -11.20
C LEU A 211 10.72 17.33 -10.93
N LEU A 212 9.92 17.44 -9.85
CA LEU A 212 8.83 16.51 -9.56
C LEU A 212 7.78 16.51 -10.68
N GLU A 213 7.44 17.68 -11.20
CA GLU A 213 6.50 17.86 -12.31
C GLU A 213 7.02 17.29 -13.64
N LYS A 214 8.32 17.06 -13.76
CA LYS A 214 8.96 16.61 -15.00
C LYS A 214 9.02 15.08 -15.13
N VAL A 215 8.70 14.35 -14.06
CA VAL A 215 8.59 12.89 -14.07
C VAL A 215 7.25 12.50 -14.71
N PRO A 216 7.26 11.83 -15.88
CA PRO A 216 6.02 11.47 -16.58
C PRO A 216 5.10 10.54 -15.77
N ASP A 217 5.69 9.64 -14.97
CA ASP A 217 4.97 8.68 -14.12
C ASP A 217 4.89 9.19 -12.66
N GLY A 218 4.79 10.51 -12.48
CA GLY A 218 5.37 11.26 -11.37
C GLY A 218 4.99 10.89 -9.93
N ILE A 219 5.80 11.45 -9.03
CA ILE A 219 5.68 11.41 -7.57
C ILE A 219 4.45 12.17 -7.05
N ILE A 220 4.01 13.21 -7.79
CA ILE A 220 2.80 14.00 -7.56
C ILE A 220 2.04 14.04 -8.90
N HIS A 221 1.59 12.89 -9.40
CA HIS A 221 0.74 12.85 -10.57
C HIS A 221 -0.73 13.00 -10.13
N PRO A 222 -1.59 13.79 -10.82
CA PRO A 222 -3.02 13.86 -10.51
C PRO A 222 -3.70 12.49 -10.51
N SER A 223 -3.20 11.54 -11.31
CA SER A 223 -3.67 10.15 -11.29
C SER A 223 -3.19 9.33 -10.08
N VAL A 224 -2.40 9.90 -9.16
CA VAL A 224 -2.23 9.30 -7.83
C VAL A 224 -3.56 9.39 -7.09
N PHE A 225 -4.37 10.42 -7.32
CA PHE A 225 -5.74 10.49 -6.80
C PHE A 225 -6.76 9.74 -7.67
N GLU A 226 -6.51 9.60 -8.98
CA GLU A 226 -7.30 8.73 -9.86
C GLU A 226 -6.87 7.26 -9.69
N GLY A 227 -7.41 6.60 -8.67
CA GLY A 227 -7.19 5.17 -8.45
C GLY A 227 -7.17 4.74 -6.98
N ILE A 228 -7.01 5.68 -6.04
CA ILE A 228 -7.04 5.37 -4.60
C ILE A 228 -8.44 4.85 -4.17
N GLY A 229 -9.50 5.24 -4.89
CA GLY A 229 -10.87 4.74 -4.64
C GLY A 229 -11.31 3.52 -5.47
N ASP A 230 -10.63 3.22 -6.58
CA ASP A 230 -11.04 2.15 -7.51
C ASP A 230 -10.45 0.78 -7.12
N ASP A 231 -9.46 0.74 -6.22
CA ASP A 231 -8.78 -0.50 -5.79
C ASP A 231 -9.56 -1.27 -4.70
N PHE A 232 -10.23 -0.58 -3.76
CA PHE A 232 -10.88 -1.28 -2.63
C PHE A 232 -12.06 -2.15 -3.07
N ARG A 233 -13.06 -1.58 -3.75
CA ARG A 233 -14.27 -2.35 -4.12
C ARG A 233 -13.94 -3.47 -5.10
N ALA A 234 -13.09 -3.20 -6.09
CA ALA A 234 -12.60 -4.20 -7.02
C ALA A 234 -11.83 -5.30 -6.27
N GLY A 235 -10.94 -4.91 -5.35
CA GLY A 235 -10.18 -5.85 -4.53
C GLY A 235 -11.05 -6.74 -3.65
N VAL A 236 -12.13 -6.21 -3.06
CA VAL A 236 -13.12 -6.99 -2.31
C VAL A 236 -13.86 -7.97 -3.23
N GLN A 237 -14.22 -7.56 -4.45
CA GLN A 237 -14.87 -8.44 -5.41
C GLN A 237 -13.96 -9.59 -5.85
N HIS A 238 -12.68 -9.29 -6.14
CA HIS A 238 -11.68 -10.32 -6.45
C HIS A 238 -11.53 -11.31 -5.29
N TYR A 239 -11.43 -10.81 -4.05
CA TYR A 239 -11.36 -11.67 -2.87
C TYR A 239 -12.57 -12.61 -2.78
N ARG A 240 -13.79 -12.05 -2.91
CA ARG A 240 -15.03 -12.85 -2.83
C ARG A 240 -15.11 -13.92 -3.92
N GLY A 241 -14.60 -13.63 -5.12
CA GLY A 241 -14.44 -14.61 -6.20
C GLY A 241 -13.59 -15.80 -5.76
N LEU A 242 -12.38 -15.55 -5.25
CA LEU A 242 -11.47 -16.60 -4.77
C LEU A 242 -12.10 -17.49 -3.68
N VAL A 243 -12.86 -16.89 -2.77
CA VAL A 243 -13.51 -17.64 -1.69
C VAL A 243 -14.68 -18.48 -2.21
N ALA A 244 -15.40 -18.01 -3.24
CA ALA A 244 -16.45 -18.78 -3.91
C ALA A 244 -15.87 -20.00 -4.65
N ASP A 245 -14.82 -19.81 -5.45
CA ASP A 245 -14.18 -20.88 -6.22
C ASP A 245 -13.64 -21.99 -5.30
N ASN A 246 -13.02 -21.61 -4.17
CA ASN A 246 -12.53 -22.55 -3.17
C ASN A 246 -13.67 -23.36 -2.51
N ALA A 247 -14.86 -22.75 -2.34
CA ALA A 247 -16.01 -23.45 -1.80
C ALA A 247 -16.56 -24.49 -2.79
N GLU A 248 -16.57 -24.18 -4.09
CA GLU A 248 -17.00 -25.08 -5.15
C GLU A 248 -16.03 -26.26 -5.35
N GLY A 249 -14.72 -26.00 -5.35
CA GLY A 249 -13.69 -27.04 -5.41
C GLY A 249 -13.69 -28.01 -4.22
N ARG A 250 -14.17 -27.57 -3.04
CA ARG A 250 -14.39 -28.46 -1.87
C ARG A 250 -15.68 -29.28 -1.99
N ARG A 251 -16.73 -28.75 -2.64
CA ARG A 251 -17.98 -29.47 -2.88
C ARG A 251 -17.82 -30.58 -3.91
N SER A 252 -17.09 -30.33 -5.01
CA SER A 252 -16.80 -31.35 -6.02
C SER A 252 -15.95 -32.52 -5.48
N LYS A 253 -14.98 -32.23 -4.60
CA LYS A 253 -14.16 -33.26 -3.92
C LYS A 253 -14.92 -34.07 -2.85
N ARG A 254 -16.05 -33.59 -2.35
CA ARG A 254 -16.92 -34.32 -1.40
C ARG A 254 -18.03 -35.12 -2.10
N ALA A 255 -18.24 -34.89 -3.40
CA ALA A 255 -19.26 -35.56 -4.21
C ALA A 255 -18.69 -36.76 -5.02
N ASN A 256 -17.36 -36.93 -5.03
CA ASN A 256 -16.64 -38.10 -5.52
C ASN A 256 -16.11 -38.93 -4.34
#